data_AF-A0A6C0ASX7-F1
#
_entry.id   AF-A0A6C0ASX7-F1
#
_cell.length_a   1.000
_cell.length_b   1.000
_cell.length_c   1.000
_cell.angle_alpha   90.00
_cell.angle_beta   90.00
_cell.angle_gamma   90.00
#
_symmetry.space_group_name_H-M   'P 1'
#
loop_
_entity.id
_entity.type
_entity.pdbx_description
1 polymer ?
#
loop_
_entity_poly.entity_id
_entity_poly.type
_entity_poly.pdbx_seq_one_letter_code
_entity_poly.pdbx_strand_id
1 'polypeptide(L)'
;MYTASVWFFLCYIPDFFANIINKNANIYNVYEKLIILIATTFALSYSITINNNALIINYAPIFCLDFISLLMKSYYAYKNRNIDVRVLNGKIAFENVLHHDIETPIHNIENHICNKPL
;
A
#
# COMPACT_ATOMS: atom_id res chain seq x y z
N MET A 1 4.08 23.80 -22.23
CA MET A 1 2.96 22.93 -21.82
C MET A 1 3.30 21.45 -21.96
N TYR A 2 3.90 20.99 -23.06
CA TYR A 2 4.28 19.58 -23.25
C TYR A 2 5.36 19.05 -22.29
N THR A 3 6.22 19.93 -21.76
CA THR A 3 7.26 19.56 -20.80
C THR A 3 6.69 18.95 -19.51
N ALA A 4 5.56 19.47 -19.01
CA ALA A 4 4.91 18.95 -17.82
C ALA A 4 4.36 17.52 -18.06
N SER A 5 3.76 17.28 -19.23
CA SER A 5 3.26 15.96 -19.62
C SER A 5 4.41 14.95 -19.71
N VAL A 6 5.52 15.31 -20.35
CA VAL A 6 6.71 14.45 -20.49
C VAL A 6 7.30 14.09 -19.13
N TRP A 7 7.45 15.06 -18.23
CA TRP A 7 7.93 14.78 -16.87
C TRP A 7 6.99 13.85 -16.12
N PHE A 8 5.67 14.03 -16.26
CA PHE A 8 4.70 13.16 -15.63
C PHE A 8 4.83 11.71 -16.13
N PHE A 9 4.91 11.51 -17.45
CA PHE A 9 5.10 10.16 -18.02
C PHE A 9 6.42 9.52 -17.57
N LEU A 10 7.52 10.29 -17.49
CA LEU A 10 8.80 9.79 -17.00
C LEU A 10 8.72 9.31 -15.55
N CYS A 11 7.99 10.02 -14.69
CA CYS A 11 7.75 9.59 -13.31
C CYS A 11 6.79 8.40 -13.21
N TYR A 12 5.91 8.20 -14.20
CA TYR A 12 4.93 7.12 -14.18
C TYR A 12 5.51 5.75 -14.54
N ILE A 13 6.50 5.71 -15.42
CA ILE A 13 7.11 4.45 -15.90
C ILE A 13 7.71 3.61 -14.76
N PRO A 14 8.54 4.16 -13.84
CA PRO A 14 9.07 3.40 -12.72
C PRO A 14 7.98 2.83 -11.82
N ASP A 15 6.94 3.62 -11.55
CA ASP A 15 5.80 3.23 -10.72
C ASP A 15 5.02 2.06 -11.33
N PHE A 16 4.84 2.08 -12.66
CA PHE A 16 4.20 1.00 -13.39
C PHE A 16 5.05 -0.28 -13.40
N PHE A 17 6.36 -0.15 -13.63
CA PHE A 17 7.30 -1.27 -13.58
C PHE A 17 7.37 -1.91 -12.19
N ALA A 18 7.37 -1.10 -11.13
CA ALA A 18 7.34 -1.58 -9.76
C ALA A 18 6.07 -2.39 -9.47
N ASN A 19 4.90 -1.96 -9.96
CA ASN A 19 3.66 -2.73 -9.82
C ASN A 19 3.70 -4.08 -10.55
N ILE A 20 4.28 -4.14 -11.76
CA ILE A 20 4.40 -5.38 -12.52
C ILE A 20 5.34 -6.38 -11.85
N ILE A 21 6.54 -5.92 -11.48
CA ILE A 21 7.62 -6.81 -11.00
C ILE A 21 7.33 -7.25 -9.57
N ASN A 22 7.00 -6.30 -8.69
CA ASN A 22 6.93 -6.58 -7.27
C ASN A 22 5.64 -7.35 -6.91
N LYS A 23 4.59 -7.26 -7.74
CA LYS A 23 3.24 -7.83 -7.49
C LYS A 23 2.69 -7.53 -6.10
N ASN A 24 3.31 -6.59 -5.38
CA ASN A 24 3.04 -6.29 -3.98
C ASN A 24 2.00 -5.17 -3.94
N ALA A 25 0.78 -5.51 -4.31
CA ALA A 25 -0.34 -4.60 -4.17
C ALA A 25 -0.93 -4.73 -2.77
N ASN A 26 -0.28 -4.03 -1.84
CA ASN A 26 -0.87 -3.80 -0.53
C ASN A 26 -2.22 -3.07 -0.68
N ILE A 27 -3.25 -3.50 0.04
CA ILE A 27 -4.60 -2.93 -0.06
C ILE A 27 -4.63 -1.42 0.26
N TYR A 28 -3.73 -0.95 1.13
CA TYR A 28 -3.59 0.49 1.41
C TYR A 28 -3.19 1.30 0.17
N ASN A 29 -2.41 0.69 -0.73
CA ASN A 29 -1.92 1.31 -1.96
C ASN A 29 -3.04 1.41 -3.04
N VAL A 30 -4.11 0.63 -2.89
CA VAL A 30 -5.34 0.72 -3.71
C VAL A 30 -6.15 1.96 -3.32
N TYR A 31 -6.34 2.20 -2.03
CA TYR A 31 -7.09 3.37 -1.54
C TYR A 31 -6.41 4.69 -1.91
N GLU A 32 -5.08 4.77 -1.79
CA GLU A 32 -4.33 5.93 -2.25
C GLU A 32 -4.60 6.21 -3.74
N LYS A 33 -4.54 5.17 -4.58
CA LYS A 33 -4.76 5.33 -6.02
C LYS A 33 -6.20 5.66 -6.38
N LEU A 34 -7.16 5.20 -5.58
CA LEU A 34 -8.58 5.58 -5.70
C LEU A 34 -8.78 7.08 -5.46
N ILE A 35 -8.16 7.64 -4.41
CA ILE A 35 -8.25 9.08 -4.10
C ILE A 35 -7.64 9.91 -5.23
N ILE A 36 -6.49 9.48 -5.75
CA ILE A 36 -5.83 10.14 -6.88
C ILE A 36 -6.73 10.10 -8.13
N LEU A 37 -7.36 8.95 -8.43
CA LEU A 37 -8.27 8.82 -9.57
C LEU A 37 -9.48 9.77 -9.46
N ILE A 38 -10.03 9.95 -8.25
CA ILE A 38 -11.12 10.90 -8.01
C ILE A 38 -10.65 12.33 -8.28
N ALA A 39 -9.47 12.71 -7.76
CA ALA A 39 -8.90 14.03 -8.00
C ALA A 39 -8.64 14.30 -9.49
N THR A 40 -8.11 13.32 -10.23
CA THR A 40 -7.87 13.46 -11.67
C THR A 40 -9.15 13.49 -12.48
N THR A 41 -10.20 12.79 -12.03
CA THR A 41 -11.55 12.89 -12.62
C THR A 41 -12.12 14.31 -12.48
N PHE A 42 -11.99 14.93 -11.30
CA PHE A 42 -12.41 16.32 -11.10
C PHE A 42 -11.60 17.30 -11.94
N ALA A 43 -10.28 17.12 -12.02
CA ALA A 43 -9.40 17.96 -12.85
C ALA A 43 -9.74 17.84 -14.34
N LEU A 44 -10.01 16.62 -14.83
CA LEU A 44 -10.44 16.38 -16.21
C LEU A 44 -11.80 17.03 -16.47
N SER A 45 -12.79 16.81 -15.59
CA SER A 45 -14.12 17.41 -15.70
C SER A 45 -14.05 18.94 -15.77
N TYR A 46 -13.26 19.55 -14.89
CA TYR A 46 -12.99 20.99 -14.91
C TYR A 46 -12.36 21.44 -16.24
N SER A 47 -11.38 20.69 -16.77
CA SER A 47 -10.75 21.04 -18.05
C SER A 47 -11.71 21.01 -19.24
N ILE A 48 -12.69 20.11 -19.21
CA ILE A 48 -13.76 20.00 -20.21
C ILE A 48 -14.73 21.17 -20.10
N THR A 49 -15.17 21.53 -18.88
CA THR A 49 -16.13 22.64 -18.70
C THR A 49 -15.59 23.99 -19.14
N ILE A 50 -14.29 24.23 -18.99
CA ILE A 50 -13.62 25.45 -19.47
C ILE A 50 -13.16 25.38 -20.93
N ASN A 51 -13.41 24.27 -21.64
CA ASN A 51 -12.97 24.04 -23.02
C ASN A 51 -11.47 24.28 -23.25
N ASN A 52 -10.62 23.96 -22.27
CA ASN A 52 -9.18 24.17 -22.39
C ASN A 52 -8.49 22.91 -22.90
N ASN A 53 -8.28 22.86 -24.21
CA ASN A 53 -7.63 21.73 -24.89
C ASN A 53 -6.28 21.36 -24.27
N ALA A 54 -5.51 22.33 -23.78
CA ALA A 54 -4.21 22.03 -23.21
C ALA A 54 -4.31 21.35 -21.83
N LEU A 55 -5.33 21.65 -21.04
CA LEU A 55 -5.61 20.93 -19.79
C LEU A 55 -6.17 19.54 -20.07
N ILE A 56 -7.05 19.41 -21.08
CA ILE A 56 -7.63 18.11 -21.47
C ILE A 56 -6.54 17.14 -21.94
N ILE A 57 -5.64 17.58 -22.82
CA ILE A 57 -4.53 16.74 -23.34
C ILE A 57 -3.56 16.33 -22.21
N ASN A 58 -3.48 17.10 -21.12
CA ASN A 58 -2.68 16.73 -19.96
C ASN A 58 -3.40 15.76 -19.02
N TYR A 59 -4.65 16.04 -18.65
CA TYR A 59 -5.36 15.22 -17.66
C TYR A 59 -5.96 13.94 -18.23
N ALA A 60 -6.27 13.88 -19.53
CA ALA A 60 -6.86 12.67 -20.12
C ALA A 60 -5.91 11.46 -20.07
N PRO A 61 -4.62 11.58 -20.45
CA PRO A 61 -3.68 10.46 -20.30
C PRO A 61 -3.42 10.10 -18.83
N ILE A 62 -3.37 11.10 -17.94
CA ILE A 62 -3.20 10.89 -16.49
C ILE A 62 -4.36 10.04 -15.94
N PHE A 63 -5.59 10.40 -16.29
CA PHE A 63 -6.78 9.65 -15.91
C PHE A 63 -6.72 8.20 -16.41
N CYS A 64 -6.38 7.98 -17.68
CA CYS A 64 -6.25 6.63 -18.23
C CYS A 64 -5.19 5.80 -17.49
N LEU A 65 -4.05 6.41 -17.19
CA LEU A 65 -2.96 5.75 -16.47
C LEU A 65 -3.39 5.38 -15.05
N ASP A 66 -3.96 6.32 -14.29
CA ASP A 66 -4.43 6.06 -12.93
C ASP A 66 -5.52 5.00 -12.88
N PHE A 67 -6.41 4.97 -13.88
CA PHE A 67 -7.42 3.92 -14.00
C PHE A 67 -6.79 2.54 -14.20
N ILE A 68 -5.83 2.41 -15.13
CA ILE A 68 -5.11 1.14 -15.37
C ILE A 68 -4.32 0.73 -14.12
N SER A 69 -3.66 1.66 -13.45
CA SER A 69 -2.89 1.41 -12.22
C SER A 69 -3.79 0.94 -11.08
N LEU A 70 -4.98 1.56 -10.92
CA LEU A 70 -5.97 1.11 -9.95
C LEU A 70 -6.46 -0.32 -10.25
N LEU A 71 -6.76 -0.63 -11.51
CA LEU A 71 -7.16 -1.97 -11.92
C LEU A 71 -6.07 -3.01 -11.61
N MET A 72 -4.82 -2.69 -11.93
CA MET A 72 -3.69 -3.56 -11.70
C MET A 72 -3.46 -3.82 -10.20
N LYS A 73 -3.44 -2.75 -9.39
CA LYS A 73 -3.32 -2.86 -7.93
C LYS A 73 -4.49 -3.64 -7.33
N SER A 74 -5.72 -3.39 -7.78
CA SER A 74 -6.91 -4.11 -7.30
C SER A 74 -6.84 -5.60 -7.64
N TYR A 75 -6.41 -5.94 -8.87
CA TYR A 75 -6.23 -7.33 -9.31
C TYR A 75 -5.20 -8.06 -8.44
N TYR A 76 -4.03 -7.46 -8.21
CA TYR A 76 -3.00 -8.10 -7.40
C TYR A 76 -3.34 -8.14 -5.91
N ALA A 77 -4.02 -7.13 -5.37
CA ALA A 77 -4.50 -7.15 -3.99
C ALA A 77 -5.49 -8.30 -3.77
N TYR A 78 -6.40 -8.52 -4.73
CA TYR A 78 -7.31 -9.66 -4.68
C TYR A 78 -6.56 -10.99 -4.77
N LYS A 79 -5.61 -11.11 -5.69
CA LYS A 79 -4.82 -12.34 -5.89
C LYS A 79 -3.96 -12.69 -4.68
N ASN A 80 -3.35 -11.70 -4.03
CA ASN A 80 -2.45 -11.90 -2.91
C ASN A 80 -3.15 -11.97 -1.55
N ARG A 81 -4.48 -11.78 -1.49
CA ARG A 81 -5.26 -11.82 -0.25
C ARG A 81 -4.97 -13.07 0.60
N ASN A 82 -4.83 -14.23 -0.03
CA ASN A 82 -4.55 -15.49 0.67
C ASN A 82 -3.12 -15.58 1.22
N ILE A 83 -2.17 -14.87 0.60
CA ILE A 83 -0.77 -14.82 1.02
C ILE A 83 -0.62 -13.83 2.19
N ASP A 84 -1.24 -12.65 2.09
CA ASP A 84 -1.21 -11.63 3.14
C ASP A 84 -1.82 -12.14 4.44
N VAL A 85 -2.95 -12.88 4.38
CA VAL A 85 -3.56 -13.50 5.57
C VAL A 85 -2.63 -14.52 6.23
N ARG A 86 -1.88 -15.30 5.44
CA ARG A 86 -0.90 -16.26 5.98
C ARG A 86 0.28 -15.56 6.64
N VAL A 87 0.80 -14.48 6.03
CA VAL A 87 1.88 -13.68 6.61
C VAL A 87 1.43 -12.98 7.89
N LEU A 88 0.21 -12.44 7.92
CA LEU A 88 -0.35 -11.81 9.12
C LEU A 88 -0.51 -12.82 10.25
N ASN A 89 -1.08 -13.99 9.97
CA ASN A 89 -1.24 -15.06 10.96
C ASN A 89 0.11 -15.60 11.46
N GLY A 90 1.12 -15.70 10.58
CA GLY A 90 2.48 -16.07 10.96
C GLY A 90 3.14 -15.03 11.87
N LYS A 91 2.95 -13.75 11.59
CA LYS A 91 3.46 -12.65 12.42
C LYS A 91 2.79 -12.63 13.81
N ILE A 92 1.47 -12.80 13.86
CA ILE A 92 0.70 -12.91 15.11
C ILE A 92 1.14 -14.15 15.90
N ALA A 93 1.36 -15.29 15.24
CA ALA A 93 1.85 -16.50 15.91
C ALA A 93 3.24 -16.29 16.51
N PHE A 94 4.16 -15.64 15.78
CA PHE A 94 5.50 -15.33 16.28
C PHE A 94 5.47 -14.33 17.46
N GLU A 95 4.63 -13.30 17.38
CA GLU A 95 4.47 -12.30 18.44
C GLU A 95 3.86 -12.90 19.71
N ASN A 96 2.90 -13.83 19.56
CA ASN A 96 2.33 -14.57 20.69
C ASN A 96 3.34 -15.53 21.34
N VAL A 97 4.23 -16.16 20.56
CA VAL A 97 5.31 -16.99 21.10
C VAL A 97 6.30 -16.12 21.89
N LEU A 98 6.69 -14.96 21.35
CA LEU A 98 7.61 -14.05 22.02
C LEU A 98 7.05 -13.52 23.35
N HIS A 99 5.74 -13.22 23.41
CA HIS A 99 5.09 -12.77 24.65
C HIS A 99 4.96 -13.88 25.71
N HIS A 100 4.82 -15.14 25.31
CA HIS A 100 4.71 -16.26 26.25
C HIS A 100 6.03 -16.54 26.99
N ASP A 101 7.18 -16.25 26.38
CA ASP A 101 8.50 -16.44 26.98
C ASP A 101 8.87 -15.32 27.99
N ILE A 102 8.17 -14.17 27.97
CA ILE A 102 8.48 -13.03 28.86
C ILE A 102 7.68 -13.10 30.18
N GLU A 103 6.51 -13.74 30.21
CA GLU A 103 5.71 -13.86 31.45
C GLU A 103 6.16 -15.00 32.38
N THR A 104 7.04 -15.90 31.94
CA THR A 104 7.41 -17.10 32.71
C THR A 104 8.67 -17.06 33.61
N PRO A 105 9.56 -16.03 33.65
CA PRO A 105 10.69 -16.07 34.57
C PRO A 105 10.43 -15.39 35.93
N ILE A 106 9.40 -14.55 36.08
CA ILE A 106 9.29 -13.72 37.30
C ILE A 106 8.70 -14.51 38.49
N HIS A 107 7.85 -15.52 38.25
CA HIS A 107 7.21 -16.23 39.37
C HIS A 107 8.10 -17.28 40.06
N ASN A 108 9.28 -17.59 39.50
CA ASN A 108 10.19 -18.61 40.05
C ASN A 108 11.38 -18.04 40.84
N ILE A 109 11.58 -16.72 40.88
CA ILE A 109 12.69 -16.11 41.64
C ILE A 109 12.29 -15.86 43.10
N GLU A 110 11.00 -15.68 43.40
CA GLU A 110 10.53 -15.38 44.76
C GLU A 110 10.61 -16.59 45.71
N ASN A 111 10.51 -17.82 45.18
CA ASN A 111 10.53 -19.04 46.00
C ASN A 111 11.94 -19.54 46.39
N HIS A 112 13.00 -18.97 45.83
CA HIS A 112 14.37 -19.43 46.10
C HIS A 112 15.15 -18.61 47.14
N ILE A 113 14.59 -17.48 47.61
CA ILE A 113 15.27 -16.59 48.59
C ILE A 113 14.85 -16.91 50.04
N CYS A 114 13.75 -17.64 50.26
CA CYS A 114 13.18 -17.85 51.61
C CYS A 114 13.49 -19.21 52.28
N ASN A 115 14.43 -20.01 51.76
CA ASN A 115 14.83 -21.30 52.37
C ASN A 115 16.34 -21.43 52.53
N LYS A 116 16.96 -20.51 53.29
CA LYS A 116 18.25 -20.78 53.95
C LYS A 116 18.00 -20.95 55.45
N PRO A 117 18.06 -22.18 56.00
CA PRO A 117 18.09 -22.37 57.44
C PRO A 117 19.43 -21.86 57.98
N LEU A 118 19.37 -21.12 59.10
CA LEU A 118 20.49 -20.62 59.88
C LEU A 118 20.93 -21.69 60.90
#